data_AF-A0A1Q7VCL3-F1
#
_entry.id   AF-A0A1Q7VCL3-F1
#
_cell.length_a   1.000
_cell.length_b   1.000
_cell.length_c   1.000
_cell.angle_alpha   90.00
_cell.angle_beta   90.00
_cell.angle_gamma   90.00
#
_symmetry.space_group_name_H-M   'P 1'
#
loop_
_entity.id
_entity.type
_entity.pdbx_description
1 polymer ?
#
loop_
_entity_poly.entity_id
_entity_poly.type
_entity_poly.pdbx_seq_one_letter_code
_entity_poly.pdbx_strand_id
1 'polypeptide(L)'
;MIRPLLALTLLSIIATIGPTSVRLWHSGSQEPCAQDREAWVTRALEKMETVKPGMTRRDLLAVFTTEGGLSTGLHRTFVSRDCHYFKVDIDFKAVGRPNRDKDGRVTLDEDSRDIVVNVSRPYLQFSIGD
;
A
#
# COMPACT_ATOMS: atom_id res chain seq x y z
N MET A 1 -5.86 -82.80 -31.89
CA MET A 1 -6.20 -81.41 -32.23
C MET A 1 -5.02 -80.50 -31.86
N ILE A 2 -4.33 -80.00 -32.89
CA ILE A 2 -3.49 -78.78 -33.07
C ILE A 2 -3.60 -77.75 -31.89
N ARG A 3 -2.58 -77.10 -31.28
CA ARG A 3 -1.33 -76.42 -31.74
C ARG A 3 -0.38 -76.04 -30.55
N PRO A 4 0.90 -75.64 -30.79
CA PRO A 4 1.95 -75.34 -29.79
C PRO A 4 2.40 -73.84 -29.72
N LEU A 5 3.50 -73.55 -28.98
CA LEU A 5 4.34 -72.31 -28.85
C LEU A 5 3.97 -71.41 -27.64
N LEU A 6 4.87 -70.81 -26.83
CA LEU A 6 6.18 -70.14 -26.99
C LEU A 6 6.99 -70.26 -25.66
N ALA A 7 8.31 -70.52 -25.63
CA ALA A 7 9.49 -69.65 -25.84
C ALA A 7 10.01 -68.91 -24.57
N LEU A 8 11.35 -68.87 -24.45
CA LEU A 8 12.25 -68.68 -23.30
C LEU A 8 12.48 -67.24 -22.77
N THR A 9 13.01 -67.18 -21.52
CA THR A 9 13.99 -66.20 -20.93
C THR A 9 13.51 -64.78 -20.58
N LEU A 10 13.98 -64.04 -19.56
CA LEU A 10 15.27 -63.92 -18.83
C LEU A 10 15.07 -63.36 -17.40
N LEU A 11 16.00 -63.65 -16.48
CA LEU A 11 16.19 -62.94 -15.21
C LEU A 11 16.56 -61.46 -15.44
N SER A 12 16.07 -60.56 -14.59
CA SER A 12 16.70 -59.24 -14.36
C SER A 12 16.66 -58.88 -12.88
N ILE A 13 17.85 -58.77 -12.31
CA ILE A 13 18.15 -58.22 -10.99
C ILE A 13 18.12 -56.69 -11.13
N ILE A 14 17.38 -55.99 -10.28
CA ILE A 14 17.49 -54.54 -10.15
C ILE A 14 17.94 -54.22 -8.73
N ALA A 15 19.19 -53.75 -8.61
CA ALA A 15 19.66 -52.99 -7.46
C ALA A 15 19.87 -51.55 -7.93
N THR A 16 19.12 -50.58 -7.36
CA THR A 16 19.38 -49.15 -7.54
C THR A 16 19.17 -48.39 -6.22
N ILE A 17 20.31 -48.09 -5.60
CA ILE A 17 20.72 -46.89 -4.87
C ILE A 17 19.71 -45.73 -4.99
N GLY A 18 19.20 -45.22 -3.87
CA GLY A 18 18.23 -44.11 -3.83
C GLY A 18 18.84 -42.72 -4.01
N PRO A 19 18.01 -41.66 -4.01
CA PRO A 19 18.46 -40.33 -3.63
C PRO A 19 17.66 -39.77 -2.45
N THR A 20 18.42 -39.22 -1.52
CA THR A 20 18.14 -38.16 -0.55
C THR A 20 16.93 -37.28 -0.88
N SER A 21 16.00 -37.18 0.08
CA SER A 21 15.03 -36.09 0.16
C SER A 21 15.76 -34.75 0.18
N VAL A 22 15.84 -34.08 -0.96
CA VAL A 22 16.24 -32.67 -1.01
C VAL A 22 15.08 -31.89 -0.40
N ARG A 23 15.18 -31.58 0.90
CA ARG A 23 14.38 -30.49 1.47
C ARG A 23 14.83 -29.22 0.75
N LEU A 24 14.06 -28.79 -0.25
CA LEU A 24 14.23 -27.47 -0.84
C LEU A 24 13.80 -26.45 0.22
N TRP A 25 14.73 -26.05 1.08
CA TRP A 25 14.61 -24.82 1.84
C TRP A 25 14.65 -23.66 0.84
N HIS A 26 13.49 -23.31 0.28
CA HIS A 26 13.27 -21.96 -0.24
C HIS A 26 12.83 -21.09 0.94
N SER A 27 13.77 -20.78 1.82
CA SER A 27 13.74 -19.54 2.61
C SER A 27 14.69 -18.56 1.96
N GLY A 28 14.47 -18.28 0.67
CA GLY A 28 15.03 -17.11 0.03
C GLY A 28 14.01 -16.01 0.18
N SER A 29 14.34 -14.97 0.94
CA SER A 29 13.69 -13.67 0.81
C SER A 29 13.81 -13.23 -0.64
N GLN A 30 12.76 -13.47 -1.44
CA GLN A 30 12.69 -12.93 -2.79
C GLN A 30 12.59 -11.42 -2.67
N GLU A 31 13.68 -10.72 -3.00
CA GLU A 31 13.65 -9.29 -3.29
C GLU A 31 12.51 -9.05 -4.30
N PRO A 32 11.54 -8.17 -4.01
CA PRO A 32 10.46 -7.87 -4.94
C PRO A 32 11.05 -7.42 -6.27
N CYS A 33 10.59 -8.03 -7.37
CA CYS A 33 11.05 -7.63 -8.69
C CYS A 33 10.61 -6.20 -8.99
N ALA A 34 11.26 -5.53 -9.95
CA ALA A 34 10.91 -4.15 -10.30
C ALA A 34 9.41 -3.98 -10.63
N GLN A 35 8.82 -4.97 -11.29
CA GLN A 35 7.39 -5.00 -11.63
C GLN A 35 6.50 -5.06 -10.39
N ASP A 36 6.90 -5.79 -9.34
CA ASP A 36 6.16 -5.85 -8.07
C ASP A 36 6.20 -4.50 -7.34
N ARG A 37 7.35 -3.79 -7.43
CA ARG A 37 7.52 -2.47 -6.83
C ARG A 37 6.65 -1.43 -7.55
N GLU A 38 6.67 -1.40 -8.88
CA GLU A 38 5.81 -0.50 -9.66
C GLU A 38 4.33 -0.79 -9.39
N ALA A 39 3.91 -2.06 -9.39
CA ALA A 39 2.52 -2.43 -9.08
C ALA A 39 2.11 -2.01 -7.66
N TRP A 40 3.03 -2.07 -6.69
CA TRP A 40 2.78 -1.55 -5.35
C TRP A 40 2.63 -0.03 -5.33
N VAL A 41 3.50 0.72 -6.02
CA VAL A 41 3.38 2.19 -6.14
C VAL A 41 2.06 2.56 -6.79
N THR A 42 1.67 1.89 -7.89
CA THR A 42 0.38 2.12 -8.56
C THR A 42 -0.79 1.95 -7.60
N ARG A 43 -0.85 0.83 -6.86
CA ARG A 43 -1.93 0.60 -5.89
C ARG A 43 -1.99 1.66 -4.78
N ALA A 44 -0.83 2.12 -4.30
CA ALA A 44 -0.76 3.18 -3.29
C ALA A 44 -1.30 4.50 -3.84
N LEU A 45 -0.92 4.87 -5.07
CA LEU A 45 -1.40 6.09 -5.74
C LEU A 45 -2.90 6.02 -6.05
N GLU A 46 -3.40 4.89 -6.56
CA GLU A 46 -4.83 4.67 -6.81
C GLU A 46 -5.65 4.82 -5.52
N LYS A 47 -5.15 4.30 -4.40
CA LYS A 47 -5.80 4.46 -3.10
C LYS A 47 -5.82 5.92 -2.65
N MET A 48 -4.72 6.66 -2.82
CA MET A 48 -4.67 8.10 -2.53
C MET A 48 -5.69 8.87 -3.38
N GLU A 49 -5.86 8.50 -4.64
CA GLU A 49 -6.83 9.12 -5.55
C GLU A 49 -8.30 8.87 -5.17
N THR A 50 -8.60 7.94 -4.26
CA THR A 50 -9.98 7.75 -3.77
C THR A 50 -10.48 8.96 -2.99
N VAL A 51 -9.59 9.76 -2.40
CA VAL A 51 -9.95 10.98 -1.68
C VAL A 51 -10.18 12.12 -2.67
N LYS A 52 -11.40 12.68 -2.65
CA LYS A 52 -11.83 13.74 -3.56
C LYS A 52 -12.40 14.94 -2.80
N PRO A 53 -12.40 16.15 -3.40
CA PRO A 53 -13.17 17.27 -2.89
C PRO A 53 -14.63 16.90 -2.60
N GLY A 54 -15.17 17.41 -1.49
CA GLY A 54 -16.50 17.08 -0.99
C GLY A 54 -16.53 15.98 0.09
N MET A 55 -15.46 15.18 0.22
CA MET A 55 -15.32 14.21 1.30
C MET A 55 -15.02 14.89 2.65
N THR A 56 -15.28 14.18 3.75
CA THR A 56 -14.97 14.70 5.09
C THR A 56 -13.52 14.42 5.49
N ARG A 57 -12.98 15.17 6.47
CA ARG A 57 -11.69 14.87 7.10
C ARG A 57 -11.65 13.45 7.65
N ARG A 58 -12.76 12.96 8.22
CA ARG A 58 -12.87 11.56 8.68
C ARG A 58 -12.64 10.56 7.55
N ASP A 59 -13.24 10.78 6.39
CA ASP A 59 -13.06 9.89 5.22
C ASP A 59 -11.61 9.94 4.73
N LEU A 60 -11.02 11.14 4.68
CA LEU A 60 -9.62 11.34 4.33
C LEU A 60 -8.69 10.57 5.28
N LEU A 61 -8.94 10.60 6.58
CA LEU A 61 -8.14 9.90 7.59
C LEU A 61 -8.24 8.37 7.51
N ALA A 62 -9.17 7.81 6.73
CA ALA A 62 -9.18 6.37 6.44
C ALA A 62 -8.07 5.96 5.46
N VAL A 63 -7.62 6.89 4.61
CA VAL A 63 -6.59 6.67 3.58
C VAL A 63 -5.24 7.25 4.00
N PHE A 64 -5.28 8.41 4.66
CA PHE A 64 -4.11 9.17 5.05
C PHE A 64 -3.93 9.22 6.57
N THR A 65 -2.73 9.61 7.00
CA THR A 65 -2.42 9.99 8.38
C THR A 65 -1.70 11.33 8.40
N THR A 66 -1.61 11.94 9.57
CA THR A 66 -0.91 13.22 9.76
C THR A 66 0.60 13.03 9.83
N GLU A 67 1.33 14.04 9.40
CA GLU A 67 2.76 14.22 9.65
C GLU A 67 2.99 15.49 10.48
N GLY A 68 4.20 15.62 11.05
CA GLY A 68 4.68 16.85 11.66
C GLY A 68 4.89 17.98 10.64
N GLY A 69 5.50 19.07 11.10
CA GLY A 69 5.69 20.29 10.30
C GLY A 69 4.55 21.30 10.42
N LEU A 70 4.63 22.37 9.61
CA LEU A 70 3.73 23.51 9.70
C LEU A 70 2.35 23.17 9.13
N SER A 71 1.31 23.35 9.93
CA SER A 71 -0.08 23.14 9.53
C SER A 71 -1.01 24.17 10.19
N THR A 72 -2.20 24.32 9.61
CA THR A 72 -3.33 25.01 10.24
C THR A 72 -4.51 24.06 10.32
N GLY A 73 -5.58 24.43 11.02
CA GLY A 73 -6.80 23.63 11.05
C GLY A 73 -7.43 23.45 9.66
N LEU A 74 -7.11 24.32 8.69
CA LEU A 74 -7.70 24.31 7.34
C LEU A 74 -6.74 23.99 6.21
N HIS A 75 -5.45 23.80 6.49
CA HIS A 75 -4.44 23.45 5.49
C HIS A 75 -3.36 22.60 6.14
N ARG A 76 -3.09 21.43 5.57
CA ARG A 76 -2.08 20.50 6.09
C ARG A 76 -1.58 19.53 5.02
N THR A 77 -0.32 19.12 5.16
CA THR A 77 0.26 17.97 4.48
C THR A 77 -0.12 16.67 5.19
N PHE A 78 -0.69 15.74 4.44
CA PHE A 78 -1.02 14.39 4.87
C PHE A 78 -0.16 13.37 4.15
N VAL A 79 0.09 12.24 4.81
CA VAL A 79 0.91 11.15 4.26
C VAL A 79 0.07 9.89 4.09
N SER A 80 0.33 9.14 3.01
CA SER A 80 -0.37 7.89 2.75
C SER A 80 -0.07 6.88 3.86
N ARG A 81 -1.09 6.13 4.30
CA ARG A 81 -0.91 5.04 5.26
C ARG A 81 -0.08 3.87 4.70
N ASP A 82 0.02 3.74 3.38
CA ASP A 82 0.80 2.66 2.75
C ASP A 82 2.30 3.01 2.66
N CYS A 83 2.63 4.31 2.60
CA CYS A 83 4.00 4.81 2.61
C CYS A 83 4.02 6.29 2.99
N HIS A 84 4.69 6.63 4.10
CA HIS A 84 4.71 8.00 4.63
C HIS A 84 5.50 8.99 3.75
N TYR A 85 6.20 8.53 2.72
CA TYR A 85 6.85 9.40 1.74
C TYR A 85 5.90 9.90 0.65
N PHE A 86 4.77 9.23 0.44
CA PHE A 86 3.75 9.71 -0.47
C PHE A 86 2.87 10.72 0.26
N LYS A 87 2.86 11.96 -0.22
CA LYS A 87 2.22 13.08 0.44
C LYS A 87 1.22 13.77 -0.46
N VAL A 88 0.28 14.46 0.18
CA VAL A 88 -0.66 15.40 -0.45
C VAL A 88 -0.86 16.59 0.48
N ASP A 89 -1.04 17.76 -0.11
CA ASP A 89 -1.49 18.95 0.61
C ASP A 89 -3.00 19.06 0.45
N ILE A 90 -3.68 19.31 1.57
CA ILE A 90 -5.14 19.32 1.66
C ILE A 90 -5.59 20.65 2.22
N ASP A 91 -6.56 21.25 1.52
CA ASP A 91 -7.32 22.38 2.05
C ASP A 91 -8.70 21.89 2.52
N PHE A 92 -9.16 22.47 3.63
CA PHE A 92 -10.46 22.19 4.20
C PHE A 92 -11.33 23.44 4.28
N LYS A 93 -12.65 23.20 4.22
CA LYS A 93 -13.68 24.13 4.65
C LYS A 93 -14.18 23.70 6.03
N ALA A 94 -14.13 24.63 6.98
CA ALA A 94 -14.66 24.43 8.32
C ALA A 94 -16.18 24.16 8.30
N VAL A 95 -16.63 23.21 9.12
CA VAL A 95 -18.06 22.97 9.35
C VAL A 95 -18.44 23.39 10.76
N GLY A 96 -19.45 24.26 10.88
CA GLY A 96 -19.99 24.69 12.17
C GLY A 96 -19.11 25.67 12.96
N ARG A 97 -18.03 26.19 12.38
CA ARG A 97 -17.14 27.19 13.00
C ARG A 97 -16.57 28.16 11.95
N PRO A 98 -16.15 29.38 12.35
CA PRO A 98 -15.51 30.32 11.44
C PRO A 98 -14.09 29.85 11.04
N ASN A 99 -13.64 30.25 9.85
CA ASN A 99 -12.29 29.93 9.36
C ASN A 99 -11.19 30.73 10.08
N ARG A 100 -11.55 31.86 10.69
CA ARG A 100 -10.62 32.76 11.39
C ARG A 100 -11.18 33.16 12.76
N ASP A 101 -10.28 33.39 13.70
CA ASP A 101 -10.61 33.95 15.02
C ASP A 101 -10.88 35.47 14.93
N LYS A 102 -11.22 36.07 16.07
CA LYS A 102 -11.49 37.51 16.21
C LYS A 102 -10.30 38.41 15.84
N ASP A 103 -9.08 37.88 15.87
CA ASP A 103 -7.83 38.59 15.56
C ASP A 103 -7.39 38.31 14.12
N GLY A 104 -8.21 37.60 13.33
CA GLY A 104 -7.96 37.27 11.94
C GLY A 104 -6.99 36.11 11.71
N ARG A 105 -6.60 35.34 12.73
CA ARG A 105 -5.75 34.15 12.55
C ARG A 105 -6.57 32.97 12.03
N VAL A 106 -5.97 32.17 11.15
CA VAL A 106 -6.61 30.91 10.69
C VAL A 106 -6.79 29.98 11.88
N THR A 107 -7.97 29.37 12.00
CA THR A 107 -8.25 28.43 13.10
C THR A 107 -7.24 27.27 13.10
N LEU A 108 -6.81 26.86 14.30
CA LEU A 108 -6.06 25.63 14.53
C LEU A 108 -6.99 24.45 14.85
N ASP A 109 -8.28 24.72 15.09
CA ASP A 109 -9.24 23.69 15.42
C ASP A 109 -9.53 22.86 14.16
N GLU A 110 -9.46 21.54 14.32
CA GLU A 110 -9.83 20.56 13.30
C GLU A 110 -11.15 19.88 13.71
N ASP A 111 -12.06 19.68 12.75
CA ASP A 111 -13.26 18.87 12.96
C ASP A 111 -13.29 17.71 11.97
N SER A 112 -13.69 16.52 12.43
CA SER A 112 -13.86 15.34 11.59
C SER A 112 -14.82 15.54 10.41
N ARG A 113 -15.75 16.50 10.52
CA ARG A 113 -16.76 16.87 9.52
C ARG A 113 -16.25 17.91 8.53
N ASP A 114 -15.06 18.46 8.72
CA ASP A 114 -14.46 19.42 7.78
C ASP A 114 -14.45 18.84 6.36
N ILE A 115 -14.76 19.68 5.39
CA ILE A 115 -14.90 19.24 4.00
C ILE A 115 -13.61 19.49 3.26
N VAL A 116 -13.06 18.45 2.64
CA VAL A 116 -11.94 18.57 1.70
C VAL A 116 -12.39 19.44 0.52
N VAL A 117 -11.72 20.56 0.28
CA VAL A 117 -12.02 21.44 -0.87
C VAL A 117 -10.98 21.33 -1.96
N ASN A 118 -9.75 20.96 -1.61
CA ASN A 118 -8.66 20.78 -2.55
C ASN A 118 -7.76 19.63 -2.10
N VAL A 119 -7.24 18.91 -3.09
CA VAL A 119 -6.27 17.81 -2.91
C VAL A 119 -5.16 18.05 -3.92
N SER A 120 -3.93 18.23 -3.47
CA SER A 120 -2.80 18.34 -4.39
C SER A 120 -2.61 17.07 -5.21
N ARG A 121 -1.81 17.15 -6.27
CA ARG A 121 -1.27 15.92 -6.88
C ARG A 121 -0.40 15.21 -5.82
N PRO A 122 -0.40 13.87 -5.78
CA PRO A 122 0.55 13.11 -4.98
C PRO A 122 1.98 13.51 -5.29
N TYR A 123 2.82 13.65 -4.26
CA TYR A 123 4.24 13.92 -4.40
C TYR A 123 5.06 13.10 -3.41
N LEU A 124 6.37 13.04 -3.67
CA LEU A 124 7.34 12.31 -2.85
C LEU A 124 8.18 13.29 -2.03
N GLN A 125 8.28 13.03 -0.73
CA GLN A 125 9.16 13.76 0.16
C GLN A 125 9.53 12.89 1.37
N PHE A 126 10.74 13.04 1.91
CA PHE A 126 11.12 12.39 3.16
C PHE A 126 10.26 12.84 4.33
N SER A 127 10.22 11.99 5.37
CA SER A 127 9.47 12.27 6.58
C SER A 127 9.99 13.53 7.28
N ILE A 128 9.07 14.35 7.77
CA ILE A 128 9.33 15.55 8.55
C ILE A 128 8.94 15.28 10.00
N GLY A 129 9.89 15.50 10.90
CA GLY A 129 9.67 15.47 12.35
C GLY A 129 9.27 16.84 12.90
N ASP A 130 8.71 16.80 14.10
CA ASP A 130 8.37 17.91 14.98
C ASP A 130 9.55 18.38 15.84
#